data_AF-A0A6B0WCU1-F1
#
_entry.id   AF-A0A6B0WCU1-F1
#
_cell.length_a   1.000
_cell.length_b   1.000
_cell.length_c   1.000
_cell.angle_alpha   90.00
_cell.angle_beta   90.00
_cell.angle_gamma   90.00
#
_symmetry.space_group_name_H-M   'P 1'
#
loop_
_entity.id
_entity.type
_entity.pdbx_description
1 polymer ?
#
loop_
_entity_poly.entity_id
_entity_poly.type
_entity_poly.pdbx_seq_one_letter_code
_entity_poly.pdbx_strand_id
1 'polypeptide(L)'
;ALPADQAAHPPAWLTGADPRVRVVAGGATRGESVAAAVAALPPGVEVVLVHDGARPLVARGLVERCLRAAATGRVVVAGVPAVDTLKEVDASGRVVRTPPRGRYWHAQTPQAFPRPLLERAYRRARENGVAGTDDASLVELLGCEVEMVEGSPRNLKVTRPEDLILAERLLEAADEDA
;
A
#
# COMPACT_ATOMS: atom_id res chain seq x y z
N ALA A 1 -10.08 -2.22 6.51
CA ALA A 1 -10.29 -3.30 7.50
C ALA A 1 -9.69 -2.87 8.83
N LEU A 2 -10.36 -3.17 9.94
CA LEU A 2 -9.87 -2.89 11.30
C LEU A 2 -9.70 -4.20 12.07
N PRO A 3 -8.94 -4.21 13.17
CA PRO A 3 -9.03 -5.29 14.17
C PRO A 3 -10.49 -5.63 14.51
N ALA A 4 -10.79 -6.90 14.77
CA ALA A 4 -12.18 -7.39 14.85
C ALA A 4 -13.02 -6.68 15.93
N ASP A 5 -12.42 -6.35 17.06
CA ASP A 5 -13.02 -5.58 18.16
C ASP A 5 -13.38 -4.15 17.73
N GLN A 6 -12.46 -3.48 17.03
CA GLN A 6 -12.69 -2.14 16.49
C GLN A 6 -13.67 -2.16 15.31
N ALA A 7 -13.71 -3.21 14.51
CA ALA A 7 -14.68 -3.34 13.43
C ALA A 7 -16.12 -3.52 13.95
N ALA A 8 -16.29 -4.16 15.12
CA ALA A 8 -17.59 -4.29 15.78
C ALA A 8 -18.08 -2.95 16.37
N HIS A 9 -17.17 -2.10 16.82
CA HIS A 9 -17.46 -0.77 17.35
C HIS A 9 -16.55 0.28 16.70
N PRO A 10 -16.78 0.60 15.42
CA PRO A 10 -15.87 1.46 14.67
C PRO A 10 -15.85 2.87 15.28
N PRO A 11 -14.67 3.52 15.35
CA PRO A 11 -14.57 4.87 15.86
C PRO A 11 -15.47 5.84 15.09
N ALA A 12 -16.22 6.68 15.80
CA ALA A 12 -17.18 7.61 15.20
C ALA A 12 -16.52 8.58 14.20
N TRP A 13 -15.28 8.99 14.44
CA TRP A 13 -14.53 9.84 13.52
C TRP A 13 -14.25 9.16 12.18
N LEU A 14 -14.17 7.82 12.13
CA LEU A 14 -13.92 7.08 10.90
C LEU A 14 -15.20 6.86 10.10
N THR A 15 -16.28 6.45 10.75
CA THR A 15 -17.59 6.22 10.10
C THR A 15 -18.32 7.52 9.78
N GLY A 16 -18.04 8.59 10.52
CA GLY A 16 -18.57 9.93 10.27
C GLY A 16 -17.76 10.75 9.27
N ALA A 17 -16.57 10.31 8.86
CA ALA A 17 -15.71 11.07 7.95
C ALA A 17 -16.29 11.21 6.54
N ASP A 18 -16.86 10.13 6.00
CA ASP A 18 -17.47 10.11 4.67
C ASP A 18 -18.47 8.94 4.54
N PRO A 19 -19.66 9.15 3.96
CA PRO A 19 -20.69 8.10 3.84
C PRO A 19 -20.25 6.89 2.99
N ARG A 20 -19.16 7.01 2.22
CA ARG A 20 -18.59 5.92 1.41
C ARG A 20 -17.69 5.00 2.24
N VAL A 21 -17.34 5.37 3.46
CA VAL A 21 -16.49 4.55 4.34
C VAL A 21 -17.28 3.34 4.82
N ARG A 22 -16.78 2.15 4.49
CA ARG A 22 -17.29 0.87 5.00
C ARG A 22 -16.21 0.19 5.82
N VAL A 23 -16.57 -0.20 7.04
CA VAL A 23 -15.67 -0.92 7.94
C VAL A 23 -15.94 -2.42 7.83
N VAL A 24 -14.87 -3.20 7.79
CA VAL A 24 -14.90 -4.66 7.83
C VAL A 24 -13.89 -5.15 8.85
N ALA A 25 -14.17 -6.30 9.46
CA ALA A 25 -13.20 -7.00 10.29
C ALA A 25 -12.03 -7.49 9.42
N GLY A 26 -10.81 -7.20 9.85
CA GLY A 26 -9.58 -7.73 9.28
C GLY A 26 -9.29 -9.15 9.75
N GLY A 27 -8.20 -9.72 9.23
CA GLY A 27 -7.69 -11.03 9.64
C GLY A 27 -6.43 -10.93 10.51
N ALA A 28 -5.79 -12.07 10.76
CA ALA A 28 -4.57 -12.17 11.56
C ALA A 28 -3.36 -11.54 10.87
N THR A 29 -3.38 -11.45 9.53
CA THR A 29 -2.32 -10.85 8.73
C THR A 29 -2.82 -9.61 7.95
N ARG A 30 -1.86 -8.80 7.48
CA ARG A 30 -2.16 -7.68 6.56
C ARG A 30 -2.89 -8.19 5.32
N GLY A 31 -2.41 -9.29 4.72
CA GLY A 31 -3.00 -9.87 3.52
C GLY A 31 -4.45 -10.34 3.73
N GLU A 32 -4.74 -11.02 4.85
CA GLU A 32 -6.11 -11.41 5.18
C GLU A 32 -7.03 -10.21 5.37
N SER A 33 -6.52 -9.14 6.00
CA SER A 33 -7.27 -7.89 6.19
C SER A 33 -7.61 -7.20 4.87
N VAL A 34 -6.68 -7.18 3.90
CA VAL A 34 -6.94 -6.66 2.56
C VAL A 34 -7.91 -7.58 1.81
N ALA A 35 -7.74 -8.90 1.86
CA ALA A 35 -8.64 -9.84 1.21
C ALA A 35 -10.10 -9.68 1.70
N ALA A 36 -10.30 -9.51 3.01
CA ALA A 36 -11.61 -9.22 3.58
C ALA A 36 -12.22 -7.91 3.07
N ALA A 37 -11.40 -6.85 2.96
CA ALA A 37 -11.83 -5.57 2.39
C ALA A 37 -12.20 -5.67 0.91
N VAL A 38 -11.40 -6.38 0.10
CA VAL A 38 -11.67 -6.61 -1.32
C VAL A 38 -12.97 -7.40 -1.52
N ALA A 39 -13.20 -8.44 -0.72
CA ALA A 39 -14.42 -9.24 -0.77
C ALA A 39 -15.70 -8.43 -0.45
N ALA A 40 -15.59 -7.36 0.33
CA ALA A 40 -16.70 -6.49 0.69
C ALA A 40 -17.01 -5.39 -0.34
N LEU A 41 -16.17 -5.21 -1.36
CA LEU A 41 -16.37 -4.20 -2.39
C LEU A 41 -17.65 -4.45 -3.20
N PRO A 42 -18.46 -3.42 -3.46
CA PRO A 42 -19.70 -3.57 -4.21
C PRO A 42 -19.44 -4.08 -5.63
N PRO A 43 -20.44 -4.71 -6.29
CA PRO A 43 -20.32 -5.04 -7.71
C PRO A 43 -20.10 -3.76 -8.54
N GLY A 44 -19.36 -3.89 -9.65
CA GLY A 44 -19.04 -2.76 -10.53
C GLY A 44 -17.75 -2.00 -10.20
N VAL A 45 -17.08 -2.30 -9.07
CA VAL A 45 -15.72 -1.78 -8.83
C VAL A 45 -14.74 -2.52 -9.75
N GLU A 46 -14.09 -1.79 -10.65
CA GLU A 46 -13.14 -2.34 -11.63
C GLU A 46 -11.69 -2.24 -11.18
N VAL A 47 -11.36 -1.21 -10.39
CA VAL A 47 -10.01 -0.91 -9.92
C VAL A 47 -10.00 -0.82 -8.41
N VAL A 48 -8.98 -1.41 -7.78
CA VAL A 48 -8.76 -1.38 -6.32
C VAL A 48 -7.44 -0.69 -6.04
N LEU A 49 -7.48 0.31 -5.16
CA LEU A 49 -6.28 0.90 -4.56
C LEU A 49 -6.17 0.39 -3.12
N VAL A 50 -5.04 -0.25 -2.81
CA VAL A 50 -4.68 -0.63 -1.44
C VAL A 50 -3.77 0.44 -0.87
N HIS A 51 -4.22 1.11 0.20
CA HIS A 51 -3.49 2.17 0.88
C HIS A 51 -3.27 1.83 2.34
N ASP A 52 -2.07 2.10 2.85
CA ASP A 52 -1.77 1.90 4.27
C ASP A 52 -2.32 3.11 5.04
N GLY A 53 -3.19 2.88 6.03
CA GLY A 53 -3.70 3.95 6.89
C GLY A 53 -2.61 4.74 7.63
N ALA A 54 -1.43 4.12 7.81
CA ALA A 54 -0.24 4.75 8.39
C ALA A 54 0.48 5.73 7.44
N ARG A 55 -0.03 5.98 6.23
CA ARG A 55 0.50 6.98 5.28
C ARG A 55 -0.50 8.13 5.09
N PRO A 56 -0.59 9.07 6.04
CA PRO A 56 -1.60 10.13 6.00
C PRO A 56 -1.33 11.21 4.94
N LEU A 57 -0.09 11.31 4.44
CA LEU A 57 0.38 12.41 3.57
C LEU A 57 0.35 12.07 2.07
N VAL A 58 -0.54 11.18 1.65
CA VAL A 58 -0.64 10.80 0.24
C VAL A 58 -1.17 11.98 -0.58
N ALA A 59 -0.43 12.39 -1.61
CA ALA A 59 -0.87 13.47 -2.49
C ALA A 59 -1.99 12.99 -3.44
N ARG A 60 -3.03 13.81 -3.63
CA ARG A 60 -4.14 13.55 -4.59
C ARG A 60 -3.61 13.14 -5.97
N GLY A 61 -2.63 13.87 -6.51
CA GLY A 61 -2.07 13.58 -7.82
C GLY A 61 -1.40 12.20 -7.92
N LEU A 62 -0.85 11.66 -6.83
CA LEU A 62 -0.31 10.30 -6.80
C LEU A 62 -1.43 9.27 -6.89
N VAL A 63 -2.51 9.46 -6.11
CA VAL A 63 -3.70 8.59 -6.15
C VAL A 63 -4.29 8.56 -7.56
N GLU A 64 -4.44 9.72 -8.21
CA GLU A 64 -4.98 9.83 -9.57
C GLU A 64 -4.09 9.15 -10.62
N ARG A 65 -2.75 9.28 -10.51
CA ARG A 65 -1.82 8.57 -11.41
C ARG A 65 -1.93 7.06 -11.26
N CYS A 66 -1.96 6.55 -10.03
CA CYS A 66 -2.10 5.12 -9.78
C CYS A 66 -3.46 4.59 -10.30
N LEU A 67 -4.54 5.33 -10.04
CA LEU A 67 -5.88 4.98 -10.51
C LEU A 67 -5.95 4.92 -12.04
N ARG A 68 -5.44 5.96 -12.74
CA ARG A 68 -5.43 6.01 -14.20
C ARG A 68 -4.63 4.87 -14.81
N ALA A 69 -3.48 4.53 -14.25
CA ALA A 69 -2.69 3.41 -14.73
C ALA A 69 -3.45 2.09 -14.59
N ALA A 70 -4.02 1.82 -13.40
CA ALA A 70 -4.77 0.60 -13.16
C ALA A 70 -6.06 0.47 -13.98
N ALA A 71 -6.71 1.60 -14.32
CA ALA A 71 -7.85 1.62 -15.23
C ALA A 71 -7.49 1.16 -16.66
N THR A 72 -6.19 1.19 -17.05
CA THR A 72 -5.72 0.63 -18.33
C THR A 72 -5.34 -0.85 -18.25
N GLY A 73 -5.65 -1.53 -17.15
CA GLY A 73 -5.33 -2.94 -16.92
C GLY A 73 -3.95 -3.19 -16.30
N ARG A 74 -3.19 -2.13 -15.99
CA ARG A 74 -1.85 -2.23 -15.40
C ARG A 74 -1.89 -2.43 -13.89
N VAL A 75 -0.86 -3.05 -13.34
CA VAL A 75 -0.66 -3.13 -11.89
C VAL A 75 0.44 -2.15 -11.54
N VAL A 76 0.19 -1.27 -10.57
CA VAL A 76 1.16 -0.23 -10.22
C VAL A 76 1.39 -0.10 -8.73
N VAL A 77 2.63 0.18 -8.37
CA VAL A 77 3.07 0.44 -7.00
C VAL A 77 3.63 1.86 -6.92
N ALA A 78 3.06 2.68 -6.04
CA ALA A 78 3.71 3.94 -5.69
C ALA A 78 5.07 3.67 -5.05
N GLY A 79 6.10 4.44 -5.38
CA GLY A 79 7.39 4.32 -4.72
C GLY A 79 8.33 5.47 -5.03
N VAL A 80 9.49 5.47 -4.37
CA VAL A 80 10.56 6.45 -4.63
C VAL A 80 11.89 5.73 -4.86
N PRO A 81 12.77 6.24 -5.73
CA PRO A 81 14.10 5.66 -5.90
C PRO A 81 14.88 5.60 -4.58
N ALA A 82 15.70 4.56 -4.41
CA ALA A 82 16.62 4.47 -3.28
C ALA A 82 17.67 5.59 -3.35
N VAL A 83 17.77 6.38 -2.28
CA VAL A 83 18.69 7.51 -2.19
C VAL A 83 20.05 7.07 -1.63
N ASP A 84 20.00 6.27 -0.57
CA ASP A 84 21.18 5.77 0.12
C ASP A 84 21.85 4.61 -0.63
N THR A 85 23.13 4.40 -0.32
CA THR A 85 23.86 3.23 -0.83
C THR A 85 23.34 1.96 -0.19
N LEU A 86 22.90 1.02 -1.01
CA LEU A 86 22.44 -0.29 -0.54
C LEU A 86 23.62 -1.23 -0.33
N LYS A 87 23.55 -2.04 0.73
CA LYS A 87 24.49 -3.14 0.99
C LYS A 87 23.69 -4.43 1.12
N GLU A 88 24.06 -5.42 0.33
CA GLU A 88 23.61 -6.79 0.57
C GLU A 88 24.56 -7.43 1.59
N VAL A 89 24.01 -7.99 2.65
CA VAL A 89 24.77 -8.62 3.73
C VAL A 89 24.34 -10.08 3.89
N ASP A 90 25.29 -10.93 4.27
CA ASP A 90 24.98 -12.31 4.64
C ASP A 90 24.42 -12.41 6.07
N ALA A 91 24.08 -13.64 6.50
CA ALA A 91 23.56 -13.90 7.84
C ALA A 91 24.52 -13.52 8.99
N SER A 92 25.81 -13.33 8.71
CA SER A 92 26.81 -12.88 9.68
C SER A 92 27.00 -11.36 9.70
N GLY A 93 26.26 -10.62 8.86
CA GLY A 93 26.37 -9.16 8.72
C GLY A 93 27.54 -8.71 7.83
N ARG A 94 28.20 -9.62 7.12
CA ARG A 94 29.29 -9.26 6.20
C ARG A 94 28.71 -8.76 4.88
N VAL A 95 29.27 -7.66 4.36
CA VAL A 95 28.90 -7.14 3.03
C VAL A 95 29.26 -8.16 1.95
N VAL A 96 28.25 -8.64 1.23
CA VAL A 96 28.35 -9.53 0.07
C VAL A 96 28.54 -8.72 -1.20
N ARG A 97 27.71 -7.69 -1.39
CA ARG A 97 27.81 -6.77 -2.54
C ARG A 97 27.19 -5.41 -2.27
N THR A 98 27.53 -4.44 -3.11
CA THR A 98 26.91 -3.11 -3.17
C THR A 98 26.18 -2.99 -4.50
N PRO A 99 24.86 -3.27 -4.57
CA PRO A 99 24.15 -3.25 -5.83
C PRO A 99 23.94 -1.80 -6.34
N PRO A 100 23.75 -1.60 -7.66
CA PRO A 100 23.55 -0.28 -8.23
C PRO A 100 22.21 0.31 -7.78
N ARG A 101 22.24 1.33 -6.89
CA ARG A 101 21.05 1.92 -6.26
C ARG A 101 19.95 2.36 -7.24
N GLY A 102 20.32 2.78 -8.46
CA GLY A 102 19.37 3.27 -9.48
C GLY A 102 18.37 2.23 -9.98
N ARG A 103 18.54 0.95 -9.61
CA ARG A 103 17.59 -0.14 -9.89
C ARG A 103 16.65 -0.45 -8.71
N TYR A 104 16.77 0.26 -7.60
CA TYR A 104 16.04 -0.04 -6.36
C TYR A 104 15.14 1.12 -5.97
N TRP A 105 13.97 0.77 -5.49
CA TRP A 105 12.93 1.70 -5.07
C TRP A 105 12.40 1.29 -3.70
N HIS A 106 12.04 2.27 -2.89
CA HIS A 106 11.26 2.05 -1.69
C HIS A 106 9.78 2.02 -2.08
N ALA A 107 9.18 0.83 -1.99
CA ALA A 107 7.75 0.66 -2.20
C ALA A 107 6.95 1.47 -1.16
N GLN A 108 5.93 2.15 -1.65
CA GLN A 108 4.94 2.89 -0.89
C GLN A 108 3.54 2.37 -1.23
N THR A 109 2.53 2.99 -0.64
CA THR A 109 1.14 2.84 -1.06
C THR A 109 0.59 4.22 -1.45
N PRO A 110 -0.36 4.33 -2.39
CA PRO A 110 -1.24 3.27 -2.88
C PRO A 110 -0.56 2.30 -3.85
N GLN A 111 -0.95 1.03 -3.77
CA GLN A 111 -0.78 0.05 -4.83
C GLN A 111 -2.13 -0.10 -5.55
N ALA A 112 -2.15 -0.08 -6.88
CA ALA A 112 -3.39 -0.09 -7.66
C ALA A 112 -3.44 -1.27 -8.63
N PHE A 113 -4.62 -1.89 -8.68
CA PHE A 113 -4.84 -3.16 -9.35
C PHE A 113 -6.17 -3.18 -10.10
N PRO A 114 -6.26 -3.85 -11.26
CA PRO A 114 -7.54 -4.35 -11.75
C PRO A 114 -8.10 -5.34 -10.72
N ARG A 115 -9.34 -5.13 -10.28
CA ARG A 115 -9.99 -5.95 -9.23
C ARG A 115 -9.91 -7.46 -9.51
N PRO A 116 -10.24 -7.96 -10.72
CA PRO A 116 -10.22 -9.40 -10.97
C PRO A 116 -8.83 -10.02 -10.79
N LEU A 117 -7.78 -9.24 -11.07
CA LEU A 117 -6.40 -9.68 -10.93
C LEU A 117 -5.99 -9.78 -9.46
N LEU A 118 -6.34 -8.77 -8.65
CA LEU A 118 -6.08 -8.77 -7.21
C LEU A 118 -6.82 -9.92 -6.51
N GLU A 119 -8.10 -10.14 -6.83
CA GLU A 119 -8.88 -11.25 -6.29
C GLU A 119 -8.28 -12.61 -6.66
N ARG A 120 -7.83 -12.77 -7.90
CA ARG A 120 -7.14 -13.99 -8.35
C ARG A 120 -5.83 -14.21 -7.60
N ALA A 121 -5.05 -13.15 -7.37
CA ALA A 121 -3.78 -13.22 -6.65
C ALA A 121 -3.99 -13.70 -5.21
N TYR A 122 -4.95 -13.10 -4.50
CA TYR A 122 -5.30 -13.52 -3.14
C TYR A 122 -5.83 -14.96 -3.07
N ARG A 123 -6.68 -15.37 -4.02
CA ARG A 123 -7.17 -16.75 -4.10
C ARG A 123 -6.01 -17.74 -4.27
N ARG A 124 -5.10 -17.47 -5.22
CA ARG A 124 -3.95 -18.33 -5.50
C ARG A 124 -2.96 -18.41 -4.34
N ALA A 125 -2.70 -17.27 -3.69
CA ALA A 125 -1.85 -17.18 -2.51
C ALA A 125 -2.39 -18.08 -1.38
N ARG A 126 -3.70 -18.02 -1.13
CA ARG A 126 -4.38 -18.86 -0.14
C ARG A 126 -4.31 -20.35 -0.48
N GLU A 127 -4.57 -20.71 -1.74
CA GLU A 127 -4.50 -22.12 -2.21
C GLU A 127 -3.11 -22.73 -2.04
N ASN A 128 -2.05 -21.92 -2.20
CA ASN A 128 -0.66 -22.38 -2.14
C ASN A 128 0.00 -22.14 -0.77
N GLY A 129 -0.71 -21.55 0.21
CA GLY A 129 -0.14 -21.19 1.51
C GLY A 129 1.00 -20.15 1.43
N VAL A 130 0.96 -19.25 0.45
CA VAL A 130 2.00 -18.22 0.24
C VAL A 130 1.53 -16.88 0.83
N ALA A 131 2.43 -16.18 1.52
CA ALA A 131 2.23 -14.82 1.98
C ALA A 131 3.14 -13.87 1.19
N GLY A 132 2.56 -12.81 0.62
CA GLY A 132 3.29 -11.72 -0.04
C GLY A 132 3.86 -10.73 0.98
N THR A 133 4.94 -10.06 0.62
CA THR A 133 5.48 -8.93 1.41
C THR A 133 4.62 -7.68 1.28
N ASP A 134 3.87 -7.59 0.18
CA ASP A 134 2.85 -6.58 -0.11
C ASP A 134 1.78 -7.15 -1.06
N ASP A 135 0.85 -6.33 -1.55
CA ASP A 135 -0.22 -6.80 -2.44
C ASP A 135 0.30 -7.09 -3.86
N ALA A 136 1.26 -6.29 -4.33
CA ALA A 136 1.86 -6.42 -5.65
C ALA A 136 2.65 -7.71 -5.83
N SER A 137 3.42 -8.13 -4.81
CA SER A 137 4.15 -9.40 -4.83
C SER A 137 3.23 -10.62 -5.02
N LEU A 138 1.98 -10.58 -4.56
CA LEU A 138 1.02 -11.64 -4.86
C LEU A 138 0.62 -11.67 -6.34
N VAL A 139 0.58 -10.51 -6.99
CA VAL A 139 0.28 -10.40 -8.42
C VAL A 139 1.49 -10.78 -9.27
N GLU A 140 2.71 -10.45 -8.84
CA GLU A 140 3.96 -10.91 -9.45
C GLU A 140 4.03 -12.44 -9.51
N LEU A 141 3.57 -13.13 -8.46
CA LEU A 141 3.50 -14.61 -8.42
C LEU A 141 2.54 -15.21 -9.45
N LEU A 142 1.65 -14.41 -10.05
CA LEU A 142 0.82 -14.82 -11.19
C LEU A 142 1.55 -14.67 -12.53
N GLY A 143 2.78 -14.17 -12.55
CA GLY A 143 3.55 -13.83 -13.75
C GLY A 143 3.13 -12.49 -14.37
N CYS A 144 2.43 -11.64 -13.63
CA CYS A 144 2.00 -10.33 -14.11
C CYS A 144 3.09 -9.27 -13.88
N GLU A 145 3.19 -8.32 -14.81
CA GLU A 145 4.08 -7.18 -14.70
C GLU A 145 3.52 -6.15 -13.70
N VAL A 146 4.42 -5.55 -12.92
CA VAL A 146 4.14 -4.48 -11.97
C VAL A 146 5.01 -3.28 -12.31
N GLU A 147 4.39 -2.12 -12.49
CA GLU A 147 5.09 -0.87 -12.80
C GLU A 147 5.22 0.02 -11.56
N MET A 148 6.33 0.74 -11.47
CA MET A 148 6.51 1.77 -10.44
C MET A 148 5.89 3.09 -10.90
N VAL A 149 5.10 3.71 -10.03
CA VAL A 149 4.66 5.11 -10.20
C VAL A 149 5.43 5.95 -9.20
N GLU A 150 6.11 6.99 -9.70
CA GLU A 150 6.88 7.87 -8.84
C GLU A 150 5.98 8.60 -7.83
N GLY A 151 6.28 8.36 -6.56
CA GLY A 151 5.64 8.91 -5.39
C GLY A 151 6.40 10.11 -4.84
N SER A 152 6.38 10.27 -3.52
CA SER A 152 7.10 11.35 -2.83
C SER A 152 7.67 10.84 -1.51
N PRO A 153 8.86 11.30 -1.11
CA PRO A 153 9.36 11.06 0.26
C PRO A 153 8.40 11.56 1.34
N ARG A 154 7.56 12.58 1.03
CA ARG A 154 6.52 13.08 1.95
C ARG A 154 5.44 12.04 2.24
N ASN A 155 5.22 11.05 1.36
CA ASN A 155 4.30 9.94 1.57
C ASN A 155 4.89 8.90 2.54
N LEU A 156 5.41 9.37 3.68
CA LEU A 156 6.08 8.56 4.69
C LEU A 156 5.08 7.65 5.40
N LYS A 157 5.58 6.52 5.88
CA LYS A 157 4.80 5.62 6.73
C LYS A 157 5.12 5.95 8.18
N VAL A 158 4.11 6.31 8.95
CA VAL A 158 4.22 6.50 10.39
C VAL A 158 4.40 5.12 11.03
N THR A 159 5.61 4.83 11.50
CA THR A 159 5.99 3.56 12.12
C THR A 159 6.55 3.73 13.52
N ARG A 160 7.07 4.92 13.83
CA ARG A 160 7.69 5.28 15.10
C ARG A 160 7.14 6.61 15.62
N PRO A 161 7.28 6.89 16.92
CA PRO A 161 6.81 8.15 17.50
C PRO A 161 7.40 9.39 16.82
N GLU A 162 8.67 9.36 16.41
CA GLU A 162 9.32 10.47 15.69
C GLU A 162 8.68 10.75 14.32
N ASP A 163 8.10 9.73 13.67
CA ASP A 163 7.42 9.90 12.38
C ASP A 163 6.14 10.74 12.53
N LEU A 164 5.49 10.72 13.70
CA LEU A 164 4.29 11.55 13.96
C LEU A 164 4.64 13.04 13.95
N ILE A 165 5.73 13.41 14.63
CA ILE A 165 6.20 14.81 14.67
C ILE A 165 6.47 15.31 13.26
N LEU A 166 7.16 14.49 12.45
CA LEU A 166 7.42 14.83 11.05
C LEU A 166 6.12 14.94 10.25
N ALA A 167 5.18 14.01 10.43
CA ALA A 167 3.92 14.02 9.72
C ALA A 167 3.08 15.25 10.04
N GLU A 168 2.98 15.65 11.31
CA GLU A 168 2.29 16.85 11.77
C GLU A 168 2.87 18.11 11.13
N ARG A 169 4.21 18.28 11.16
CA ARG A 169 4.86 19.44 10.53
C ARG A 169 4.66 19.51 9.02
N LEU A 170 4.62 18.35 8.36
CA LEU A 170 4.36 18.30 6.93
C LEU A 170 2.89 18.59 6.57
N LEU A 171 1.94 18.35 7.48
CA LEU A 171 0.55 18.76 7.31
C LEU A 171 0.42 20.29 7.46
N GLU A 172 0.97 20.85 8.55
CA GLU A 172 0.95 22.30 8.81
C GLU A 172 1.51 23.09 7.63
N ALA A 173 2.68 22.71 7.12
CA ALA A 173 3.30 23.39 5.99
C ALA A 173 2.50 23.28 4.67
N ALA A 174 1.69 22.22 4.51
CA ALA A 174 0.88 22.05 3.30
C ALA A 174 -0.39 22.91 3.33
N ASP A 175 -0.93 23.19 4.53
CA ASP A 175 -2.07 24.08 4.72
C ASP A 175 -1.69 25.55 4.53
N GLU A 176 -0.43 25.92 4.82
CA GLU A 176 0.10 27.27 4.56
C GLU A 176 0.28 27.58 3.06
N ASP A 177 0.49 26.54 2.24
CA ASP A 177 0.72 26.63 0.79
C ASP A 177 -0.58 26.50 -0.05
N ALA A 178 -1.75 26.28 0.58
CA ALA A 178 -3.05 26.00 -0.07
C ALA A 178 -4.00 27.21 -0.12
#